data_AF-A0A2V7VRY6-F1
#
_entry.id   AF-A0A2V7VRY6-F1
#
_cell.length_a   1.000
_cell.length_b   1.000
_cell.length_c   1.000
_cell.angle_alpha   90.00
_cell.angle_beta   90.00
_cell.angle_gamma   90.00
#
_symmetry.space_group_name_H-M   'P 1'
#
loop_
_entity.id
_entity.type
_entity.pdbx_description
1 polymer ?
#
loop_
_entity_poly.entity_id
_entity_poly.type
_entity_poly.pdbx_seq_one_letter_code
_entity_poly.pdbx_strand_id
1 'polypeptide(L)'
;MGGSAKDRAGRPSAAAAEEYVAEVEAVGREIQDPVAKLRFLRSSLRDYPRLAPVDGVPSGRARRILYRWASLESLRGLSAREPQAAGGPGARRKVLVSRAAAALTLLLAAGRLVMGLAALVVVFAVGSAAYRHARPNADPVMASVPGSASVGPVALPPRAGLAPASVWLVEMGAGFELYSNGLRIDNTYEVGGEPRRFRVFDRTSGLRGEVQSRPVGILFHTSESDVWPLEAAYNETLRDSTQRLLRYVRRNHLYNYVVDRFGRVYRVVEEETKANHAGHSVWTQGDEVYLSLNSAFLGVSFETRWEGGHALPITQAQFLAGRNLSDYLRARWAIAADMCVAHGLTSVNPKKHLIGHHVDWARGFPFEAFGLPDQYSRPAPAVVVFGFGYDEDFLKVMGEPWPGVREAERALSEEAARAGRSLEDLRRERQQLYDRWLGEQSQAEEATASGRAEPAPAGPAGG
;
A
#
# COMPACT_ATOMS: atom_id res chain seq x y z
N MET A 1 15.85 -1.15 -35.99
CA MET A 1 14.37 -1.17 -36.13
C MET A 1 13.83 -2.35 -35.34
N GLY A 2 13.35 -2.13 -34.13
CA GLY A 2 12.80 -3.18 -33.27
C GLY A 2 11.84 -2.53 -32.29
N GLY A 3 10.59 -2.38 -32.72
CA GLY A 3 9.51 -1.78 -31.93
C GLY A 3 9.19 -2.62 -30.71
N SER A 4 9.13 -1.94 -29.57
CA SER A 4 8.92 -2.47 -28.22
C SER A 4 7.54 -3.11 -28.04
N ALA A 5 7.47 -4.14 -27.19
CA ALA A 5 6.26 -4.87 -26.81
C ALA A 5 5.15 -4.01 -26.15
N LYS A 6 5.39 -2.71 -25.96
CA LYS A 6 4.42 -1.71 -25.50
C LYS A 6 3.35 -1.35 -26.55
N ASP A 7 3.58 -1.63 -27.84
CA ASP A 7 2.60 -1.33 -28.91
C ASP A 7 1.47 -2.36 -29.05
N ARG A 8 1.52 -3.49 -28.33
CA ARG A 8 0.51 -4.56 -28.42
C ARG A 8 -0.62 -4.44 -27.40
N ALA A 9 -0.50 -3.61 -26.37
CA ALA A 9 -1.46 -3.56 -25.25
C ALA A 9 -2.75 -2.76 -25.54
N GLY A 10 -2.94 -2.25 -26.75
CA GLY A 10 -4.15 -1.52 -27.16
C GLY A 10 -4.75 -1.99 -28.47
N ARG A 11 -4.28 -3.09 -29.05
CA ARG A 11 -4.84 -3.63 -30.29
C ARG A 11 -5.75 -4.84 -29.98
N PRO A 12 -7.03 -4.80 -30.37
CA PRO A 12 -7.95 -5.91 -30.16
C PRO A 12 -7.40 -7.18 -30.81
N SER A 13 -7.63 -8.34 -30.19
CA SER A 13 -7.25 -9.62 -30.81
C SER A 13 -7.97 -9.78 -32.14
N ALA A 14 -7.33 -10.39 -33.14
CA ALA A 14 -7.93 -10.59 -34.46
C ALA A 14 -9.31 -11.27 -34.38
N ALA A 15 -9.46 -12.27 -33.51
CA ALA A 15 -10.73 -12.96 -33.28
C ALA A 15 -11.80 -12.05 -32.65
N ALA A 16 -11.44 -11.16 -31.73
CA ALA A 16 -12.39 -10.22 -31.12
C ALA A 16 -12.83 -9.12 -32.10
N ALA A 17 -11.94 -8.70 -33.00
CA ALA A 17 -12.26 -7.79 -34.08
C ALA A 17 -13.24 -8.41 -35.09
N GLU A 18 -13.04 -9.67 -35.47
CA GLU A 18 -13.98 -10.42 -36.32
C GLU A 18 -15.35 -10.58 -35.65
N GLU A 19 -15.39 -10.93 -34.35
CA GLU A 19 -16.64 -11.02 -33.58
C GLU A 19 -17.41 -9.70 -33.56
N TYR A 20 -16.72 -8.56 -33.38
CA TYR A 20 -17.35 -7.24 -33.37
C TYR A 20 -17.89 -6.83 -34.74
N VAL A 21 -17.09 -7.00 -35.80
CA VAL A 21 -17.48 -6.68 -37.18
C VAL A 21 -18.72 -7.47 -37.58
N ALA A 22 -18.79 -8.75 -37.24
CA ALA A 22 -19.95 -9.60 -37.53
C ALA A 22 -21.26 -9.07 -36.89
N GLU A 23 -21.19 -8.58 -35.65
CA GLU A 23 -22.36 -8.02 -34.95
C GLU A 23 -22.77 -6.64 -35.51
N VAL A 24 -21.79 -5.78 -35.84
CA VAL A 24 -22.04 -4.49 -36.49
C VAL A 24 -22.69 -4.69 -37.86
N GLU A 25 -22.22 -5.65 -38.67
CA GLU A 25 -22.85 -5.98 -39.94
C GLU A 25 -24.26 -6.54 -39.77
N ALA A 26 -24.47 -7.43 -38.79
CA ALA A 26 -25.78 -8.00 -38.52
C ALA A 26 -26.82 -6.92 -38.18
N VAL A 27 -26.44 -5.91 -37.41
CA VAL A 27 -27.29 -4.75 -37.09
C VAL A 27 -27.44 -3.81 -38.29
N GLY A 28 -26.36 -3.59 -39.05
CA GLY A 28 -26.38 -2.75 -40.26
C GLY A 28 -27.23 -3.30 -41.40
N ARG A 29 -27.51 -4.62 -41.44
CA ARG A 29 -28.46 -5.22 -42.40
C ARG A 29 -29.89 -4.74 -42.22
N GLU A 30 -30.26 -4.27 -41.02
CA GLU A 30 -31.61 -3.76 -40.74
C GLU A 30 -31.81 -2.30 -41.22
N ILE A 31 -30.74 -1.61 -41.66
CA ILE A 31 -30.79 -0.23 -42.18
C ILE A 31 -31.02 -0.27 -43.70
N GLN A 32 -32.18 0.24 -44.14
CA GLN A 32 -32.55 0.22 -45.56
C GLN A 32 -31.91 1.36 -46.38
N ASP A 33 -31.69 2.53 -45.78
CA ASP A 33 -31.01 3.64 -46.48
C ASP A 33 -29.50 3.35 -46.61
N PRO A 34 -28.96 3.24 -47.84
CA PRO A 34 -27.54 2.96 -48.07
C PRO A 34 -26.62 4.04 -47.49
N VAL A 35 -27.05 5.30 -47.44
CA VAL A 35 -26.23 6.41 -46.91
C VAL A 35 -26.20 6.35 -45.38
N ALA A 36 -27.34 6.14 -44.72
CA ALA A 36 -27.41 5.91 -43.27
C ALA A 36 -26.61 4.66 -42.86
N LYS A 37 -26.66 3.59 -43.65
CA LYS A 37 -25.90 2.36 -43.40
C LYS A 37 -24.40 2.59 -43.43
N LEU A 38 -23.90 3.30 -44.45
CA LEU A 38 -22.48 3.66 -44.54
C LEU A 38 -22.03 4.53 -43.36
N ARG A 39 -22.86 5.49 -42.95
CA ARG A 39 -22.58 6.36 -41.80
C ARG A 39 -22.52 5.56 -40.50
N PHE A 40 -23.45 4.62 -40.30
CA PHE A 40 -23.48 3.71 -39.16
C PHE A 40 -22.26 2.79 -39.07
N LEU A 41 -21.85 2.18 -40.19
CA LEU A 41 -20.65 1.33 -40.23
C LEU A 41 -19.40 2.16 -39.89
N ARG A 42 -19.27 3.35 -40.47
CA ARG A 42 -18.13 4.24 -40.24
C ARG A 42 -18.05 4.74 -38.79
N SER A 43 -19.18 5.08 -38.17
CA SER A 43 -19.19 5.50 -36.76
C SER A 43 -18.88 4.35 -35.82
N SER A 44 -19.48 3.17 -36.05
CA SER A 44 -19.30 2.00 -35.18
C SER A 44 -17.84 1.51 -35.22
N LEU A 45 -17.23 1.43 -36.40
CA LEU A 45 -15.82 1.05 -36.53
C LEU A 45 -14.85 2.06 -35.93
N ARG A 46 -15.17 3.36 -35.98
CA ARG A 46 -14.36 4.42 -35.35
C ARG A 46 -14.39 4.32 -33.82
N ASP A 47 -15.53 3.95 -33.26
CA ASP A 47 -15.73 3.90 -31.81
C ASP A 47 -15.28 2.55 -31.19
N TYR A 48 -14.93 1.55 -32.02
CA TYR A 48 -14.44 0.24 -31.61
C TYR A 48 -13.25 0.25 -30.63
N PRO A 49 -12.21 1.10 -30.77
CA PRO A 49 -11.09 1.14 -29.84
C PRO A 49 -11.49 1.50 -28.39
N ARG A 50 -12.68 2.11 -28.19
CA ARG A 50 -13.21 2.44 -26.86
C ARG A 50 -13.85 1.25 -26.15
N LEU A 51 -14.01 0.12 -26.84
CA LEU A 51 -14.56 -1.13 -26.31
C LEU A 51 -13.47 -2.13 -25.89
N ALA A 52 -12.20 -1.71 -25.84
CA ALA A 52 -11.06 -2.52 -25.40
C ALA A 52 -11.28 -3.29 -24.06
N PRO A 53 -12.05 -2.80 -23.07
CA PRO A 53 -12.36 -3.58 -21.86
C PRO A 53 -13.20 -4.85 -22.12
N VAL A 54 -13.97 -4.91 -23.21
CA VAL A 54 -14.84 -6.05 -23.56
C VAL A 54 -14.02 -7.25 -24.06
N ASP A 55 -12.82 -7.01 -24.58
CA ASP A 55 -11.88 -8.06 -25.02
C ASP A 55 -11.39 -8.94 -23.85
N GLY A 56 -11.40 -8.40 -22.62
CA GLY A 56 -11.05 -9.12 -21.40
C GLY A 56 -12.11 -10.14 -20.96
N VAL A 57 -13.29 -10.18 -21.61
CA VAL A 57 -14.35 -11.15 -21.29
C VAL A 57 -13.99 -12.51 -21.90
N PRO A 58 -13.79 -13.57 -21.08
CA PRO A 58 -13.29 -14.86 -21.57
C PRO A 58 -14.28 -15.59 -22.48
N SER A 59 -15.58 -15.32 -22.32
CA SER A 59 -16.63 -16.03 -23.06
C SER A 59 -17.06 -15.30 -24.33
N GLY A 60 -16.86 -15.93 -25.49
CA GLY A 60 -17.25 -15.36 -26.79
C GLY A 60 -18.76 -15.19 -26.99
N ARG A 61 -19.60 -15.86 -26.18
CA ARG A 61 -21.06 -15.62 -26.17
C ARG A 61 -21.42 -14.32 -25.46
N ALA A 62 -20.78 -13.99 -24.33
CA ALA A 62 -21.02 -12.74 -23.62
C ALA A 62 -20.43 -11.54 -24.38
N ARG A 63 -19.26 -11.70 -25.00
CA ARG A 63 -18.66 -10.67 -25.88
C ARG A 63 -19.63 -10.26 -27.00
N ARG A 64 -20.19 -11.23 -27.72
CA ARG A 64 -21.17 -10.96 -28.79
C ARG A 64 -22.42 -10.22 -28.29
N ILE A 65 -22.94 -10.56 -27.11
CA ILE A 65 -24.07 -9.83 -26.51
C ILE A 65 -23.70 -8.36 -26.24
N LEU A 66 -22.50 -8.11 -25.70
CA LEU A 66 -22.00 -6.76 -25.42
C LEU A 66 -21.73 -5.96 -26.69
N TYR A 67 -21.15 -6.59 -27.72
CA TYR A 67 -20.94 -5.98 -29.03
C TYR A 67 -22.25 -5.61 -29.71
N ARG A 68 -23.22 -6.53 -29.70
CA ARG A 68 -24.56 -6.27 -30.23
C ARG A 68 -25.25 -5.12 -29.51
N TRP A 69 -25.10 -5.03 -28.18
CA TRP A 69 -25.61 -3.89 -27.41
C TRP A 69 -24.94 -2.57 -27.82
N ALA A 70 -23.61 -2.53 -27.91
CA ALA A 70 -22.87 -1.33 -28.31
C ALA A 70 -23.24 -0.85 -29.73
N SER A 71 -23.45 -1.78 -30.66
CA SER A 71 -23.92 -1.47 -32.02
C SER A 71 -25.34 -0.91 -32.04
N LEU A 72 -26.24 -1.40 -31.18
CA LEU A 72 -27.61 -0.88 -31.08
C LEU A 72 -27.67 0.51 -30.43
N GLU A 73 -26.77 0.80 -29.49
CA GLU A 73 -26.67 2.14 -28.89
C GLU A 73 -26.09 3.16 -29.89
N SER A 74 -25.12 2.74 -30.71
CA SER A 74 -24.60 3.54 -31.83
C SER A 74 -25.69 3.85 -32.85
N LEU A 75 -26.54 2.86 -33.17
CA LEU A 75 -27.70 3.03 -34.05
C LEU A 75 -28.72 4.02 -33.47
N ARG A 76 -28.99 3.97 -32.16
CA ARG A 76 -29.84 4.95 -31.47
C ARG A 76 -29.29 6.38 -31.53
N GLY A 77 -27.98 6.55 -31.32
CA GLY A 77 -27.34 7.87 -31.43
C GLY A 77 -27.52 8.50 -32.82
N LEU A 78 -27.54 7.68 -33.88
CA LEU A 78 -27.84 8.12 -35.24
C LEU A 78 -29.34 8.38 -35.44
N SER A 79 -30.21 7.49 -34.96
CA SER A 79 -31.67 7.65 -35.04
C SER A 79 -32.19 8.88 -34.28
N ALA A 80 -31.52 9.26 -33.17
CA ALA A 80 -31.84 10.47 -32.41
C ALA A 80 -31.44 11.76 -33.13
N ARG A 81 -30.45 11.70 -34.05
CA ARG A 81 -30.01 12.83 -34.88
C ARG A 81 -30.79 12.94 -36.19
N GLU A 82 -31.25 11.83 -36.75
CA GLU A 82 -32.01 11.78 -38.01
C GLU A 82 -33.20 10.80 -37.87
N PRO A 83 -34.42 11.29 -37.55
CA PRO A 83 -35.59 10.44 -37.28
C PRO A 83 -36.06 9.62 -38.49
N GLN A 84 -35.76 10.08 -39.70
CA GLN A 84 -36.18 9.43 -40.96
C GLN A 84 -35.31 8.21 -41.32
N ALA A 85 -34.17 8.00 -40.65
CA ALA A 85 -33.23 6.91 -40.93
C ALA A 85 -33.45 5.65 -40.06
N ALA A 86 -34.41 5.67 -39.12
CA ALA A 86 -34.62 4.60 -38.15
C ALA A 86 -35.79 3.69 -38.55
N GLY A 87 -35.48 2.41 -38.84
CA GLY A 87 -36.48 1.37 -39.12
C GLY A 87 -37.55 1.25 -38.03
N GLY A 88 -38.72 0.74 -38.45
CA GLY A 88 -39.98 0.75 -37.71
C GLY A 88 -40.02 0.10 -36.31
N PRO A 89 -41.21 0.06 -35.67
CA PRO A 89 -41.40 -0.17 -34.23
C PRO A 89 -40.77 -1.44 -33.62
N GLY A 90 -40.31 -2.39 -34.43
CA GLY A 90 -39.54 -3.57 -33.98
C GLY A 90 -38.16 -3.26 -33.40
N ALA A 91 -37.50 -2.17 -33.82
CA ALA A 91 -36.17 -1.80 -33.32
C ALA A 91 -36.21 -1.38 -31.84
N ARG A 92 -37.23 -0.61 -31.42
CA ARG A 92 -37.34 -0.11 -30.03
C ARG A 92 -37.55 -1.23 -29.01
N ARG A 93 -38.30 -2.28 -29.36
CA ARG A 93 -38.57 -3.44 -28.47
C ARG A 93 -37.34 -4.33 -28.28
N LYS A 94 -36.51 -4.52 -29.32
CA LYS A 94 -35.27 -5.31 -29.26
C LYS A 94 -34.19 -4.66 -28.38
N VAL A 95 -34.12 -3.32 -28.32
CA VAL A 95 -33.12 -2.64 -27.48
C VAL A 95 -33.46 -2.68 -25.98
N LEU A 96 -34.74 -2.78 -25.60
CA LEU A 96 -35.12 -2.92 -24.18
C LEU A 96 -34.79 -4.33 -23.65
N VAL A 97 -35.08 -5.37 -24.43
CA VAL A 97 -34.82 -6.78 -24.08
C VAL A 97 -33.31 -7.06 -23.96
N SER A 98 -32.49 -6.44 -24.81
CA SER A 98 -31.03 -6.60 -24.76
C SER A 98 -30.36 -5.86 -23.59
N ARG A 99 -30.94 -4.75 -23.09
CA ARG A 99 -30.47 -4.10 -21.84
C ARG A 99 -30.67 -4.98 -20.62
N ALA A 100 -31.82 -5.64 -20.51
CA ALA A 100 -32.09 -6.58 -19.43
C ALA A 100 -31.16 -7.80 -19.48
N ALA A 101 -30.91 -8.34 -20.67
CA ALA A 101 -29.98 -9.46 -20.86
C ALA A 101 -28.52 -9.09 -20.54
N ALA A 102 -28.05 -7.91 -20.97
CA ALA A 102 -26.69 -7.45 -20.67
C ALA A 102 -26.49 -7.15 -19.17
N ALA A 103 -27.46 -6.48 -18.52
CA ALA A 103 -27.44 -6.24 -17.09
C ALA A 103 -27.48 -7.54 -16.27
N LEU A 104 -28.31 -8.51 -16.67
CA LEU A 104 -28.37 -9.83 -16.03
C LEU A 104 -27.06 -10.60 -16.21
N THR A 105 -26.40 -10.49 -17.36
CA THR A 105 -25.11 -11.16 -17.62
C THR A 105 -23.98 -10.53 -16.79
N LEU A 106 -23.96 -9.21 -16.64
CA LEU A 106 -23.03 -8.50 -15.74
C LEU A 106 -23.29 -8.83 -14.26
N LEU A 107 -24.54 -8.91 -13.83
CA LEU A 107 -24.92 -9.31 -12.47
C LEU A 107 -24.55 -10.77 -12.17
N LEU A 108 -24.75 -11.69 -13.12
CA LEU A 108 -24.34 -13.09 -12.96
C LEU A 108 -22.82 -13.26 -12.97
N ALA A 109 -22.08 -12.43 -13.73
CA ALA A 109 -20.62 -12.41 -13.70
C ALA A 109 -20.07 -11.85 -12.37
N ALA A 110 -20.65 -10.75 -11.86
CA ALA A 110 -20.31 -10.19 -10.56
C ALA A 110 -20.67 -11.17 -9.41
N GLY A 111 -21.84 -11.81 -9.48
CA GLY A 111 -22.24 -12.85 -8.53
C GLY A 111 -21.31 -14.07 -8.54
N ARG A 112 -20.82 -14.50 -9.70
CA ARG A 112 -19.81 -15.57 -9.80
C ARG A 112 -18.43 -15.14 -9.30
N LEU A 113 -18.07 -13.86 -9.44
CA LEU A 113 -16.83 -13.31 -8.87
C LEU A 113 -16.90 -13.27 -7.33
N VAL A 114 -18.03 -12.83 -6.77
CA VAL A 114 -18.26 -12.79 -5.32
C VAL A 114 -18.37 -14.21 -4.74
N MET A 115 -19.07 -15.12 -5.40
CA MET A 115 -19.13 -16.53 -5.02
C MET A 115 -17.77 -17.23 -5.18
N GLY A 116 -16.97 -16.85 -6.18
CA GLY A 116 -15.61 -17.32 -6.37
C GLY A 116 -14.66 -16.82 -5.28
N LEU A 117 -14.79 -15.55 -4.85
CA LEU A 117 -14.03 -14.99 -3.72
C LEU A 117 -14.44 -15.63 -2.40
N ALA A 118 -15.75 -15.83 -2.17
CA ALA A 118 -16.28 -16.49 -0.98
C ALA A 118 -15.87 -17.97 -0.94
N ALA A 119 -15.93 -18.67 -2.07
CA ALA A 119 -15.41 -20.03 -2.19
C ALA A 119 -13.90 -20.08 -1.98
N LEU A 120 -13.13 -19.08 -2.44
CA LEU A 120 -11.69 -18.99 -2.17
C LEU A 120 -11.41 -18.80 -0.67
N VAL A 121 -12.17 -17.95 0.01
CA VAL A 121 -12.06 -17.75 1.48
C VAL A 121 -12.46 -19.01 2.24
N VAL A 122 -13.51 -19.72 1.81
CA VAL A 122 -13.94 -20.99 2.42
C VAL A 122 -12.94 -22.12 2.11
N VAL A 123 -12.40 -22.22 0.90
CA VAL A 123 -11.34 -23.18 0.53
C VAL A 123 -10.04 -22.85 1.26
N PHE A 124 -9.72 -21.59 1.51
CA PHE A 124 -8.55 -21.20 2.29
C PHE A 124 -8.77 -21.49 3.78
N ALA A 125 -9.97 -21.26 4.32
CA ALA A 125 -10.30 -21.55 5.72
C ALA A 125 -10.39 -23.06 6.00
N VAL A 126 -11.12 -23.81 5.16
CA VAL A 126 -11.26 -25.26 5.23
C VAL A 126 -9.95 -25.95 4.84
N GLY A 127 -9.23 -25.44 3.84
CA GLY A 127 -7.89 -25.91 3.48
C GLY A 127 -6.87 -25.66 4.58
N SER A 128 -6.91 -24.52 5.28
CA SER A 128 -6.04 -24.24 6.43
C SER A 128 -6.41 -25.06 7.68
N ALA A 129 -7.68 -25.44 7.85
CA ALA A 129 -8.12 -26.31 8.93
C ALA A 129 -7.81 -27.79 8.63
N ALA A 130 -8.10 -28.26 7.42
CA ALA A 130 -7.79 -29.61 6.95
C ALA A 130 -6.27 -29.83 6.82
N TYR A 131 -5.49 -28.84 6.37
CA TYR A 131 -4.02 -28.90 6.37
C TYR A 131 -3.44 -28.97 7.78
N ARG A 132 -4.06 -28.31 8.76
CA ARG A 132 -3.67 -28.44 10.18
C ARG A 132 -4.02 -29.81 10.76
N HIS A 133 -5.13 -30.43 10.32
CA HIS A 133 -5.61 -31.71 10.85
C HIS A 133 -5.04 -32.94 10.11
N ALA A 134 -4.63 -32.79 8.84
CA ALA A 134 -4.09 -33.84 7.98
C ALA A 134 -2.55 -33.81 7.89
N ARG A 135 -1.87 -33.01 8.74
CA ARG A 135 -0.43 -33.17 8.92
C ARG A 135 -0.18 -34.61 9.37
N PRO A 136 0.63 -35.41 8.64
CA PRO A 136 1.29 -36.54 9.26
C PRO A 136 2.09 -35.99 10.44
N ASN A 137 2.18 -36.72 11.55
CA ASN A 137 3.22 -36.49 12.56
C ASN A 137 4.58 -36.76 11.89
N ALA A 138 5.04 -35.81 11.08
CA ALA A 138 6.44 -35.62 10.86
C ALA A 138 6.91 -34.91 12.12
N ASP A 139 7.60 -35.65 12.99
CA ASP A 139 8.41 -35.02 14.00
C ASP A 139 9.20 -33.92 13.30
N PRO A 140 9.07 -32.65 13.73
CA PRO A 140 9.94 -31.64 13.19
C PRO A 140 11.35 -32.18 13.43
N VAL A 141 12.17 -32.23 12.38
CA VAL A 141 13.62 -32.23 12.58
C VAL A 141 13.92 -30.83 13.12
N MET A 142 13.57 -30.65 14.39
CA MET A 142 14.28 -29.81 15.32
C MET A 142 15.71 -30.33 15.23
N ALA A 143 16.52 -29.70 14.38
CA ALA A 143 17.86 -29.41 14.84
C ALA A 143 17.64 -28.82 16.23
N SER A 144 18.09 -29.55 17.25
CA SER A 144 17.97 -29.17 18.64
C SER A 144 18.47 -27.74 18.75
N VAL A 145 17.54 -26.79 18.76
CA VAL A 145 17.80 -25.44 19.22
C VAL A 145 18.25 -25.69 20.66
N PRO A 146 19.53 -25.46 21.00
CA PRO A 146 19.95 -25.58 22.39
C PRO A 146 19.01 -24.68 23.17
N GLY A 147 18.28 -25.32 24.10
CA GLY A 147 17.07 -24.75 24.66
C GLY A 147 17.32 -23.33 25.14
N SER A 148 16.46 -22.40 24.73
CA SER A 148 16.25 -21.08 25.32
C SER A 148 17.45 -20.56 26.12
N ALA A 149 18.62 -20.47 25.48
CA ALA A 149 19.58 -19.48 25.91
C ALA A 149 18.83 -18.19 25.65
N SER A 150 18.55 -17.42 26.70
CA SER A 150 18.21 -16.02 26.55
C SER A 150 19.23 -15.45 25.57
N VAL A 151 18.84 -15.28 24.31
CA VAL A 151 19.69 -14.62 23.33
C VAL A 151 19.73 -13.21 23.85
N GLY A 152 20.77 -12.93 24.66
CA GLY A 152 21.03 -11.59 25.15
C GLY A 152 21.05 -10.65 23.94
N PRO A 153 20.74 -9.36 24.15
CA PRO A 153 20.81 -8.39 23.08
C PRO A 153 22.12 -8.60 22.32
N VAL A 154 22.02 -8.75 20.99
CA VAL A 154 23.21 -8.80 20.12
C VAL A 154 24.08 -7.63 20.55
N ALA A 155 25.29 -7.89 21.06
CA ALA A 155 26.18 -6.83 21.49
C ALA A 155 26.53 -6.01 20.25
N LEU A 156 25.85 -4.89 20.07
CA LEU A 156 26.02 -4.05 18.89
C LEU A 156 27.36 -3.34 19.03
N PRO A 157 28.27 -3.48 18.05
CA PRO A 157 29.57 -2.85 18.15
C PRO A 157 29.37 -1.32 18.20
N PRO A 158 30.06 -0.61 19.11
CA PRO A 158 30.09 0.84 19.08
C PRO A 158 30.61 1.31 17.70
N ARG A 159 30.32 2.56 17.34
CA ARG A 159 30.78 3.13 16.07
C ARG A 159 32.32 3.13 16.08
N ALA A 160 32.92 2.12 15.47
CA ALA A 160 34.37 2.00 15.34
C ALA A 160 34.81 2.74 14.06
N GLY A 161 35.80 3.64 14.19
CA GLY A 161 36.38 4.38 13.07
C GLY A 161 35.90 5.82 12.91
N LEU A 162 36.48 6.53 11.93
CA LEU A 162 36.14 7.91 11.61
C LEU A 162 34.86 7.96 10.77
N ALA A 163 33.76 8.48 11.33
CA ALA A 163 32.57 8.77 10.56
C ALA A 163 32.84 9.97 9.63
N PRO A 164 32.45 9.92 8.34
CA PRO A 164 32.65 11.06 7.45
C PRO A 164 31.75 12.23 7.89
N ALA A 165 32.23 13.46 7.72
CA ALA A 165 31.49 14.67 8.10
C ALA A 165 30.19 14.86 7.28
N SER A 166 30.12 14.25 6.09
CA SER A 166 28.95 14.17 5.24
C SER A 166 28.94 12.84 4.46
N VAL A 167 27.78 12.43 3.96
CA VAL A 167 27.64 11.25 3.09
C VAL A 167 27.55 11.72 1.65
N TRP A 168 28.47 11.27 0.79
CA TRP A 168 28.48 11.60 -0.65
C TRP A 168 28.61 10.33 -1.50
N LEU A 169 28.15 10.42 -2.74
CA LEU A 169 28.26 9.36 -3.75
C LEU A 169 29.74 9.21 -4.16
N VAL A 170 30.28 8.01 -3.99
CA VAL A 170 31.66 7.66 -4.35
C VAL A 170 31.71 7.07 -5.76
N GLU A 171 30.78 6.16 -6.06
CA GLU A 171 30.74 5.45 -7.34
C GLU A 171 29.29 5.17 -7.71
N MET A 172 28.98 5.31 -9.00
CA MET A 172 27.72 4.86 -9.59
C MET A 172 28.03 3.91 -10.73
N GLY A 173 27.60 2.65 -10.58
CA GLY A 173 27.78 1.62 -11.57
C GLY A 173 26.48 1.20 -12.23
N ALA A 174 26.54 0.20 -13.11
CA ALA A 174 25.35 -0.40 -13.73
C ALA A 174 24.55 -1.18 -12.67
N GLY A 175 23.54 -0.53 -12.09
CA GLY A 175 22.63 -1.13 -11.11
C GLY A 175 23.07 -1.02 -9.65
N PHE A 176 24.03 -0.14 -9.33
CA PHE A 176 24.38 0.12 -7.93
C PHE A 176 24.96 1.53 -7.70
N GLU A 177 24.92 1.94 -6.44
CA GLU A 177 25.58 3.12 -5.91
C GLU A 177 26.46 2.74 -4.71
N LEU A 178 27.60 3.41 -4.55
CA LEU A 178 28.49 3.31 -3.40
C LEU A 178 28.66 4.68 -2.77
N TYR A 179 28.54 4.77 -1.45
CA TYR A 179 28.64 6.02 -0.68
C TYR A 179 29.81 6.02 0.30
N SER A 180 30.22 7.22 0.71
CA SER A 180 31.43 7.45 1.52
C SER A 180 31.40 6.83 2.92
N ASN A 181 30.22 6.50 3.44
CA ASN A 181 30.07 5.77 4.71
C ASN A 181 30.10 4.24 4.54
N GLY A 182 30.44 3.74 3.35
CA GLY A 182 30.50 2.32 3.01
C GLY A 182 29.14 1.70 2.67
N LEU A 183 28.07 2.50 2.59
CA LEU A 183 26.78 2.03 2.09
C LEU A 183 26.89 1.71 0.59
N ARG A 184 26.50 0.49 0.23
CA ARG A 184 26.26 0.09 -1.15
C ARG A 184 24.77 -0.16 -1.34
N ILE A 185 24.16 0.52 -2.30
CA ILE A 185 22.76 0.36 -2.67
C ILE A 185 22.70 -0.37 -4.01
N ASP A 186 21.94 -1.46 -4.06
CA ASP A 186 21.59 -2.19 -5.28
C ASP A 186 20.28 -1.63 -5.86
N ASN A 187 20.33 -1.16 -7.11
CA ASN A 187 19.21 -0.53 -7.80
C ASN A 187 18.56 -1.47 -8.83
N THR A 188 18.92 -2.76 -8.87
CA THR A 188 18.42 -3.70 -9.89
C THR A 188 16.91 -3.98 -9.79
N TYR A 189 16.30 -3.68 -8.64
CA TYR A 189 14.87 -3.85 -8.37
C TYR A 189 14.07 -2.55 -8.39
N GLU A 190 14.73 -1.42 -8.64
CA GLU A 190 14.14 -0.08 -8.56
C GLU A 190 12.98 0.09 -9.55
N VAL A 191 11.90 0.68 -9.04
CA VAL A 191 10.72 1.13 -9.79
C VAL A 191 10.23 2.47 -9.26
N GLY A 192 9.68 3.30 -10.14
CA GLY A 192 8.95 4.49 -9.72
C GLY A 192 7.60 4.14 -9.08
N GLY A 193 7.27 4.81 -7.98
CA GLY A 193 5.97 4.76 -7.32
C GLY A 193 5.03 5.90 -7.74
N GLU A 194 3.97 6.10 -6.97
CA GLU A 194 3.10 7.27 -7.13
C GLU A 194 3.82 8.55 -6.66
N PRO A 195 3.56 9.73 -7.25
CA PRO A 195 4.19 10.97 -6.80
C PRO A 195 3.95 11.22 -5.31
N ARG A 196 5.02 11.58 -4.58
CA ARG A 196 4.93 11.93 -3.17
C ARG A 196 4.16 13.24 -2.99
N ARG A 197 3.02 13.18 -2.31
CA ARG A 197 2.20 14.34 -1.94
C ARG A 197 1.54 14.07 -0.61
N PHE A 198 1.67 14.98 0.34
CA PHE A 198 1.00 14.94 1.63
C PHE A 198 0.80 16.35 2.18
N ARG A 199 -0.09 16.45 3.16
CA ARG A 199 -0.30 17.66 3.96
C ARG A 199 -0.06 17.32 5.41
N VAL A 200 0.22 18.35 6.19
CA VAL A 200 0.52 18.24 7.62
C VAL A 200 -0.60 18.93 8.39
N PHE A 201 -1.00 18.34 9.50
CA PHE A 201 -1.89 18.99 10.44
C PHE A 201 -1.06 19.77 11.46
N ASP A 202 -1.50 20.97 11.76
CA ASP A 202 -1.08 21.66 12.96
C ASP A 202 -1.98 21.25 14.13
N ARG A 203 -1.38 20.98 15.29
CA ARG A 203 -2.12 20.55 16.48
C ARG A 203 -3.21 21.54 16.90
N THR A 204 -3.00 22.83 16.65
CA THR A 204 -3.92 23.90 17.04
C THR A 204 -4.80 24.37 15.89
N SER A 205 -4.24 24.53 14.69
CA SER A 205 -4.96 25.13 13.55
C SER A 205 -5.54 24.11 12.57
N GLY A 206 -5.30 22.81 12.74
CA GLY A 206 -5.81 21.77 11.85
C GLY A 206 -5.02 21.65 10.54
N LEU A 207 -5.67 21.17 9.48
CA LEU A 207 -5.01 20.86 8.20
C LEU A 207 -4.34 22.10 7.58
N ARG A 208 -3.03 22.03 7.33
CA ARG A 208 -2.31 23.07 6.59
C ARG A 208 -2.58 22.93 5.09
N GLY A 209 -2.72 24.07 4.40
CA GLY A 209 -3.00 24.10 2.95
C GLY A 209 -1.82 23.70 2.06
N GLU A 210 -0.58 23.80 2.56
CA GLU A 210 0.63 23.49 1.79
C GLU A 210 0.76 21.99 1.50
N VAL A 211 0.88 21.65 0.21
CA VAL A 211 1.22 20.29 -0.24
C VAL A 211 2.72 20.11 -0.24
N GLN A 212 3.18 19.13 0.51
CA GLN A 212 4.58 18.74 0.57
C GLN A 212 4.85 17.50 -0.28
N SER A 213 6.06 17.41 -0.82
CA SER A 213 6.52 16.29 -1.65
C SER A 213 7.89 15.75 -1.23
N ARG A 214 8.55 16.36 -0.25
CA ARG A 214 9.84 15.90 0.28
C ARG A 214 9.58 14.95 1.45
N PRO A 215 10.23 13.78 1.54
CA PRO A 215 10.10 12.92 2.70
C PRO A 215 10.65 13.62 3.95
N VAL A 216 9.96 13.46 5.06
CA VAL A 216 10.30 14.09 6.36
C VAL A 216 10.75 13.08 7.41
N GLY A 217 10.63 11.77 7.13
CA GLY A 217 10.92 10.73 8.10
C GLY A 217 11.31 9.39 7.49
N ILE A 218 11.80 8.49 8.35
CA ILE A 218 12.13 7.10 8.03
C ILE A 218 11.26 6.20 8.90
N LEU A 219 10.57 5.24 8.28
CA LEU A 219 9.78 4.24 8.98
C LEU A 219 10.44 2.87 8.82
N PHE A 220 10.86 2.26 9.92
CA PHE A 220 11.50 0.95 9.95
C PHE A 220 10.49 -0.17 10.11
N HIS A 221 10.64 -1.21 9.28
CA HIS A 221 9.76 -2.38 9.21
C HIS A 221 10.55 -3.67 9.36
N THR A 222 9.86 -4.73 9.77
CA THR A 222 10.26 -6.10 9.40
C THR A 222 9.55 -6.46 8.09
N SER A 223 10.07 -7.43 7.34
CA SER A 223 9.39 -7.92 6.13
C SER A 223 8.29 -8.94 6.43
N GLU A 224 8.26 -9.49 7.65
CA GLU A 224 7.41 -10.62 8.04
C GLU A 224 7.53 -11.84 7.11
N SER A 225 8.71 -12.00 6.49
CA SER A 225 9.01 -13.12 5.61
C SER A 225 9.52 -14.34 6.38
N ASP A 226 9.49 -15.49 5.73
CA ASP A 226 10.13 -16.70 6.27
C ASP A 226 11.62 -16.45 6.54
N VAL A 227 12.04 -16.80 7.75
CA VAL A 227 13.42 -16.66 8.21
C VAL A 227 14.07 -18.03 8.30
N TRP A 228 15.09 -18.26 7.46
CA TRP A 228 15.90 -19.48 7.48
C TRP A 228 17.14 -19.33 8.38
N PRO A 229 17.71 -20.44 8.90
CA PRO A 229 18.96 -20.40 9.65
C PRO A 229 20.09 -19.76 8.83
N LEU A 230 20.88 -18.90 9.48
CA LEU A 230 22.01 -18.21 8.84
C LEU A 230 23.24 -19.13 8.80
N GLU A 231 23.12 -20.23 8.07
CA GLU A 231 24.16 -21.24 7.94
C GLU A 231 24.44 -21.54 6.46
N ALA A 232 25.68 -21.94 6.15
CA ALA A 232 26.10 -22.20 4.77
C ALA A 232 25.23 -23.24 4.05
N ALA A 233 24.67 -24.22 4.78
CA ALA A 233 23.77 -25.24 4.24
C ALA A 233 22.47 -24.67 3.66
N TYR A 234 22.04 -23.48 4.09
CA TYR A 234 20.82 -22.82 3.63
C TYR A 234 21.10 -21.71 2.59
N ASN A 235 22.32 -21.59 2.08
CA ASN A 235 22.72 -20.45 1.24
C ASN A 235 21.83 -20.24 0.01
N GLU A 236 21.49 -21.31 -0.72
CA GLU A 236 20.58 -21.23 -1.87
C GLU A 236 19.18 -20.79 -1.42
N THR A 237 18.66 -21.38 -0.35
CA THR A 237 17.33 -21.06 0.18
C THR A 237 17.24 -19.62 0.68
N LEU A 238 18.26 -19.11 1.37
CA LEU A 238 18.36 -17.72 1.81
C LEU A 238 18.31 -16.78 0.59
N ARG A 239 19.13 -17.03 -0.42
CA ARG A 239 19.17 -16.22 -1.65
C ARG A 239 17.83 -16.24 -2.40
N ASP A 240 17.24 -17.41 -2.56
CA ASP A 240 15.96 -17.58 -3.26
C ASP A 240 14.79 -16.96 -2.49
N SER A 241 14.83 -17.00 -1.16
CA SER A 241 13.87 -16.31 -0.30
C SER A 241 13.95 -14.80 -0.50
N THR A 242 15.14 -14.22 -0.38
CA THR A 242 15.36 -12.78 -0.60
C THR A 242 14.91 -12.36 -2.00
N GLN A 243 15.24 -13.11 -3.06
CA GLN A 243 14.80 -12.77 -4.42
C GLN A 243 13.29 -12.87 -4.62
N ARG A 244 12.61 -13.80 -3.94
CA ARG A 244 11.13 -13.87 -3.94
C ARG A 244 10.53 -12.68 -3.21
N LEU A 245 11.08 -12.32 -2.04
CA LEU A 245 10.69 -11.14 -1.29
C LEU A 245 10.84 -9.88 -2.15
N LEU A 246 12.00 -9.64 -2.75
CA LEU A 246 12.25 -8.47 -3.60
C LEU A 246 11.29 -8.39 -4.80
N ARG A 247 10.99 -9.52 -5.46
CA ARG A 247 9.99 -9.55 -6.54
C ARG A 247 8.59 -9.19 -6.04
N TYR A 248 8.21 -9.67 -4.86
CA TYR A 248 6.92 -9.35 -4.26
C TYR A 248 6.84 -7.88 -3.84
N VAL A 249 7.85 -7.38 -3.13
CA VAL A 249 7.97 -6.00 -2.68
C VAL A 249 7.91 -5.05 -3.87
N ARG A 250 8.69 -5.31 -4.93
CA ARG A 250 8.67 -4.54 -6.18
C ARG A 250 7.30 -4.54 -6.86
N ARG A 251 6.70 -5.72 -7.03
CA ARG A 251 5.39 -5.85 -7.71
C ARG A 251 4.29 -5.03 -7.03
N ASN A 252 4.36 -4.90 -5.72
CA ASN A 252 3.35 -4.22 -4.91
C ASN A 252 3.77 -2.79 -4.50
N HIS A 253 4.93 -2.31 -5.00
CA HIS A 253 5.54 -1.01 -4.64
C HIS A 253 5.64 -0.83 -3.12
N LEU A 254 6.00 -1.90 -2.40
CA LEU A 254 6.20 -1.86 -0.96
C LEU A 254 7.61 -1.36 -0.65
N TYR A 255 7.74 -0.55 0.39
CA TYR A 255 9.02 -0.01 0.90
C TYR A 255 9.90 0.73 -0.12
N ASN A 256 10.65 1.71 0.33
CA ASN A 256 11.70 2.30 -0.50
C ASN A 256 12.93 1.40 -0.51
N TYR A 257 13.23 0.78 0.62
CA TYR A 257 14.42 -0.05 0.82
C TYR A 257 14.13 -1.38 1.49
N VAL A 258 14.87 -2.41 1.08
CA VAL A 258 14.94 -3.70 1.77
C VAL A 258 16.40 -4.01 2.15
N VAL A 259 16.64 -4.39 3.40
CA VAL A 259 17.95 -4.84 3.90
C VAL A 259 17.90 -6.35 4.13
N ASP A 260 18.58 -7.11 3.27
CA ASP A 260 18.60 -8.57 3.37
C ASP A 260 19.45 -9.07 4.53
N ARG A 261 19.36 -10.38 4.81
CA ARG A 261 20.08 -11.04 5.92
C ARG A 261 21.61 -10.89 5.87
N PHE A 262 22.17 -10.60 4.70
CA PHE A 262 23.61 -10.41 4.49
C PHE A 262 24.03 -8.93 4.48
N GLY A 263 23.11 -8.01 4.80
CA GLY A 263 23.37 -6.58 4.83
C GLY A 263 23.42 -5.93 3.45
N ARG A 264 22.90 -6.58 2.41
CA ARG A 264 22.73 -5.90 1.11
C ARG A 264 21.49 -5.02 1.18
N VAL A 265 21.65 -3.79 0.72
CA VAL A 265 20.56 -2.81 0.66
C VAL A 265 20.06 -2.76 -0.77
N TYR A 266 18.78 -3.02 -0.98
CA TYR A 266 18.12 -2.89 -2.28
C TYR A 266 17.20 -1.68 -2.25
N ARG A 267 17.37 -0.76 -3.20
CA ARG A 267 16.33 0.22 -3.52
C ARG A 267 15.26 -0.47 -4.34
N VAL A 268 14.01 -0.37 -3.89
CA VAL A 268 12.87 -0.99 -4.57
C VAL A 268 11.92 0.07 -5.11
N VAL A 269 11.51 1.03 -4.30
CA VAL A 269 10.76 2.20 -4.77
C VAL A 269 11.62 3.45 -4.65
N GLU A 270 11.71 4.21 -5.74
CA GLU A 270 12.41 5.50 -5.80
C GLU A 270 12.04 6.40 -4.61
N GLU A 271 13.04 7.07 -4.02
CA GLU A 271 12.87 7.89 -2.80
C GLU A 271 11.93 9.08 -3.01
N GLU A 272 12.01 9.67 -4.21
CA GLU A 272 11.23 10.79 -4.70
C GLU A 272 9.74 10.44 -4.84
N THR A 273 9.41 9.15 -4.87
CA THR A 273 8.04 8.64 -4.99
C THR A 273 7.58 7.92 -3.72
N LYS A 274 6.27 7.75 -3.61
CA LYS A 274 5.60 7.07 -2.51
C LYS A 274 5.70 5.56 -2.66
N ALA A 275 6.14 4.90 -1.60
CA ALA A 275 6.00 3.46 -1.41
C ALA A 275 4.79 3.15 -0.50
N ASN A 276 4.22 1.95 -0.65
CA ASN A 276 3.12 1.46 0.19
C ASN A 276 3.71 0.69 1.39
N HIS A 277 3.70 1.25 2.59
CA HIS A 277 4.35 0.57 3.73
C HIS A 277 3.75 0.85 5.12
N ALA A 278 3.22 2.04 5.38
CA ALA A 278 2.74 2.48 6.70
C ALA A 278 1.24 2.29 6.93
N GLY A 279 0.43 2.31 5.86
CA GLY A 279 -1.04 2.28 6.00
C GLY A 279 -1.56 3.39 6.91
N HIS A 280 -2.58 3.09 7.72
CA HIS A 280 -3.07 4.01 8.75
C HIS A 280 -2.07 4.10 9.89
N SER A 281 -1.51 5.29 10.04
CA SER A 281 -0.41 5.55 10.96
C SER A 281 -0.43 7.00 11.42
N VAL A 282 0.11 7.23 12.62
CA VAL A 282 0.18 8.55 13.26
C VAL A 282 1.59 8.80 13.78
N TRP A 283 2.15 9.97 13.49
CA TRP A 283 3.37 10.46 14.14
C TRP A 283 3.36 11.98 14.29
N THR A 284 4.25 12.52 15.13
CA THR A 284 4.35 13.97 15.39
C THR A 284 5.77 14.47 15.49
N GLN A 285 5.93 15.75 15.13
CA GLN A 285 7.13 16.55 15.40
C GLN A 285 6.71 17.93 15.91
N GLY A 286 6.92 18.19 17.21
CA GLY A 286 6.34 19.37 17.85
C GLY A 286 4.82 19.38 17.71
N ASP A 287 4.29 20.48 17.16
CA ASP A 287 2.85 20.65 16.88
C ASP A 287 2.42 20.09 15.51
N GLU A 288 3.37 19.60 14.71
CA GLU A 288 3.04 18.96 13.44
C GLU A 288 2.59 17.53 13.64
N VAL A 289 1.44 17.19 13.04
CA VAL A 289 0.82 15.88 13.10
C VAL A 289 0.72 15.30 11.70
N TYR A 290 1.25 14.09 11.55
CA TYR A 290 1.32 13.36 10.30
C TYR A 290 0.41 12.14 10.37
N LEU A 291 -0.49 12.04 9.40
CA LEU A 291 -1.41 10.92 9.23
C LEU A 291 -1.08 10.16 7.94
N SER A 292 -1.26 8.84 7.97
CA SER A 292 -1.08 7.95 6.80
C SER A 292 0.31 8.07 6.17
N LEU A 293 1.35 7.64 6.90
CA LEU A 293 2.75 8.02 6.70
C LEU A 293 3.39 7.56 5.37
N ASN A 294 2.72 6.79 4.51
CA ASN A 294 3.23 6.36 3.19
C ASN A 294 3.85 7.52 2.39
N SER A 295 3.13 8.64 2.31
CA SER A 295 3.55 9.81 1.53
C SER A 295 4.56 10.68 2.28
N ALA A 296 4.60 10.68 3.61
CA ALA A 296 5.50 11.54 4.38
C ALA A 296 6.84 10.86 4.68
N PHE A 297 6.87 9.53 4.77
CA PHE A 297 8.03 8.77 5.25
C PHE A 297 8.63 7.89 4.14
N LEU A 298 9.90 7.55 4.30
CA LEU A 298 10.58 6.51 3.53
C LEU A 298 10.48 5.18 4.28
N GLY A 299 10.02 4.12 3.62
CA GLY A 299 9.93 2.79 4.21
C GLY A 299 11.24 2.01 4.09
N VAL A 300 11.82 1.58 5.20
CA VAL A 300 13.00 0.71 5.26
C VAL A 300 12.63 -0.61 5.92
N SER A 301 12.62 -1.70 5.17
CA SER A 301 12.27 -3.03 5.69
C SER A 301 13.52 -3.89 5.89
N PHE A 302 13.63 -4.53 7.05
CA PHE A 302 14.64 -5.54 7.33
C PHE A 302 14.06 -6.92 7.05
N GLU A 303 14.80 -7.76 6.33
CA GLU A 303 14.43 -9.17 6.14
C GLU A 303 14.51 -9.90 7.48
N THR A 304 13.37 -9.99 8.16
CA THR A 304 13.18 -10.64 9.46
C THR A 304 11.67 -10.76 9.73
N ARG A 305 11.28 -11.35 10.85
CA ARG A 305 9.87 -11.50 11.26
C ARG A 305 9.66 -11.15 12.72
N TRP A 306 8.43 -10.84 13.07
CA TRP A 306 7.96 -10.63 14.42
C TRP A 306 7.38 -11.93 14.99
N GLU A 307 7.97 -12.42 16.08
CA GLU A 307 7.58 -13.69 16.71
C GLU A 307 7.67 -13.57 18.24
N GLY A 308 6.64 -14.07 18.95
CA GLY A 308 6.65 -14.06 20.42
C GLY A 308 6.80 -12.66 21.05
N GLY A 309 6.21 -11.63 20.43
CA GLY A 309 6.25 -10.26 20.97
C GLY A 309 7.57 -9.51 20.76
N HIS A 310 8.45 -10.00 19.90
CA HIS A 310 9.69 -9.34 19.53
C HIS A 310 10.07 -9.63 18.06
N ALA A 311 10.88 -8.77 17.46
CA ALA A 311 11.49 -9.09 16.18
C ALA A 311 12.56 -10.17 16.39
N LEU A 312 12.63 -11.15 15.49
CA LEU A 312 13.80 -12.03 15.46
C LEU A 312 15.07 -11.18 15.29
N PRO A 313 16.18 -11.52 15.98
CA PRO A 313 17.40 -10.75 15.93
C PRO A 313 17.88 -10.52 14.49
N ILE A 314 18.10 -9.25 14.13
CA ILE A 314 18.75 -8.90 12.87
C ILE A 314 20.24 -9.27 12.93
N THR A 315 20.83 -9.58 11.79
CA THR A 315 22.26 -9.91 11.72
C THR A 315 23.13 -8.67 11.95
N GLN A 316 24.39 -8.86 12.31
CA GLN A 316 25.35 -7.76 12.40
C GLN A 316 25.49 -7.02 11.05
N ALA A 317 25.41 -7.74 9.93
CA ALA A 317 25.47 -7.15 8.61
C ALA A 317 24.24 -6.26 8.32
N GLN A 318 23.03 -6.73 8.66
CA GLN A 318 21.80 -5.94 8.59
C GLN A 318 21.89 -4.67 9.43
N PHE A 319 22.36 -4.80 10.66
CA PHE A 319 22.54 -3.67 11.57
C PHE A 319 23.46 -2.59 10.97
N LEU A 320 24.65 -2.97 10.51
CA LEU A 320 25.62 -2.03 9.92
C LEU A 320 25.08 -1.36 8.66
N ALA A 321 24.46 -2.16 7.77
CA ALA A 321 23.86 -1.66 6.54
C ALA A 321 22.69 -0.71 6.79
N GLY A 322 21.77 -1.08 7.70
CA GLY A 322 20.63 -0.26 8.09
C GLY A 322 21.05 1.05 8.73
N ARG A 323 22.10 1.06 9.56
CA ARG A 323 22.65 2.29 10.14
C ARG A 323 23.22 3.22 9.07
N ASN A 324 24.06 2.67 8.18
CA ASN A 324 24.65 3.45 7.09
C ASN A 324 23.59 4.00 6.10
N LEU A 325 22.54 3.20 5.83
CA LEU A 325 21.37 3.65 5.06
C LEU A 325 20.65 4.80 5.75
N SER A 326 20.44 4.70 7.06
CA SER A 326 19.78 5.75 7.85
C SER A 326 20.58 7.05 7.84
N ASP A 327 21.90 6.98 8.01
CA ASP A 327 22.81 8.14 7.90
C ASP A 327 22.70 8.81 6.51
N TYR A 328 22.72 8.01 5.44
CA TYR A 328 22.58 8.50 4.05
C TYR A 328 21.24 9.20 3.83
N LEU A 329 20.12 8.56 4.19
CA LEU A 329 18.78 9.13 3.98
C LEU A 329 18.58 10.41 4.77
N ARG A 330 19.05 10.45 6.02
CA ARG A 330 19.00 11.66 6.84
C ARG A 330 19.84 12.79 6.26
N ALA A 331 21.04 12.50 5.78
CA ALA A 331 21.90 13.51 5.16
C ALA A 331 21.30 14.03 3.85
N ARG A 332 20.77 13.15 2.99
CA ARG A 332 20.20 13.52 1.69
C ARG A 332 18.92 14.36 1.82
N TRP A 333 18.04 13.98 2.73
CA TRP A 333 16.71 14.57 2.85
C TRP A 333 16.57 15.57 4.00
N ALA A 334 17.64 15.77 4.79
CA ALA A 334 17.63 16.54 6.03
C ALA A 334 16.59 16.03 7.04
N ILE A 335 16.44 14.70 7.13
CA ILE A 335 15.48 14.06 8.05
C ILE A 335 16.01 14.15 9.48
N ALA A 336 15.19 14.75 10.34
CA ALA A 336 15.46 14.87 11.76
C ALA A 336 15.47 13.50 12.46
N ALA A 337 16.29 13.36 13.50
CA ALA A 337 16.48 12.05 14.17
C ALA A 337 15.19 11.57 14.86
N ASP A 338 14.38 12.49 15.37
CA ASP A 338 13.09 12.25 16.00
C ASP A 338 11.99 11.82 15.01
N MET A 339 12.25 11.95 13.71
CA MET A 339 11.40 11.49 12.59
C MET A 339 11.85 10.13 12.02
N CYS A 340 12.78 9.45 12.68
CA CYS A 340 13.16 8.07 12.37
C CYS A 340 12.53 7.14 13.40
N VAL A 341 11.58 6.31 12.98
CA VAL A 341 10.67 5.56 13.87
C VAL A 341 10.40 4.15 13.37
N ALA A 342 9.95 3.28 14.25
CA ALA A 342 9.52 1.93 13.92
C ALA A 342 8.01 1.89 13.65
N HIS A 343 7.59 1.07 12.69
CA HIS A 343 6.21 1.00 12.24
C HIS A 343 5.20 0.67 13.35
N GLY A 344 5.51 -0.30 14.20
CA GLY A 344 4.66 -0.72 15.32
C GLY A 344 4.32 0.39 16.32
N LEU A 345 5.11 1.47 16.39
CA LEU A 345 4.84 2.63 17.26
C LEU A 345 3.86 3.61 16.62
N THR A 346 3.68 3.53 15.31
CA THR A 346 2.87 4.47 14.51
C THR A 346 1.56 3.86 14.04
N SER A 347 1.49 2.53 13.93
CA SER A 347 0.39 1.82 13.30
C SER A 347 -0.89 1.86 14.14
N VAL A 348 -2.00 2.23 13.50
CA VAL A 348 -3.31 2.36 14.17
C VAL A 348 -4.43 1.67 13.40
N ASN A 349 -5.49 1.31 14.11
CA ASN A 349 -6.77 0.88 13.55
C ASN A 349 -7.80 2.00 13.71
N PRO A 350 -8.10 2.76 12.63
CA PRO A 350 -9.06 3.85 12.67
C PRO A 350 -10.46 3.44 13.15
N LYS A 351 -10.91 2.23 12.80
CA LYS A 351 -12.29 1.80 13.05
C LYS A 351 -12.55 1.48 14.53
N LYS A 352 -11.51 1.02 15.22
CA LYS A 352 -11.59 0.66 16.64
C LYS A 352 -10.91 1.70 17.54
N HIS A 353 -10.27 2.71 16.96
CA HIS A 353 -9.40 3.67 17.64
C HIS A 353 -8.36 2.99 18.54
N LEU A 354 -7.71 1.95 18.02
CA LEU A 354 -6.67 1.18 18.73
C LEU A 354 -5.30 1.35 18.08
N ILE A 355 -4.25 1.43 18.88
CA ILE A 355 -2.87 1.31 18.42
C ILE A 355 -2.51 -0.15 18.14
N GLY A 356 -1.36 -0.39 17.49
CA GLY A 356 -0.82 -1.73 17.31
C GLY A 356 -1.59 -2.56 16.29
N HIS A 357 -2.14 -1.93 15.24
CA HIS A 357 -2.74 -2.67 14.13
C HIS A 357 -1.70 -3.56 13.43
N HIS A 358 -0.50 -3.02 13.26
CA HIS A 358 0.74 -3.77 13.05
C HIS A 358 1.66 -3.53 14.26
N VAL A 359 2.43 -4.55 14.62
CA VAL A 359 3.30 -4.55 15.81
C VAL A 359 4.76 -4.83 15.47
N ASP A 360 5.11 -4.85 14.18
CA ASP A 360 6.51 -5.00 13.79
C ASP A 360 7.35 -3.87 14.37
N TRP A 361 8.46 -4.25 15.00
CA TRP A 361 9.31 -3.33 15.75
C TRP A 361 8.59 -2.54 16.85
N ALA A 362 7.46 -3.01 17.37
CA ALA A 362 6.83 -2.41 18.57
C ALA A 362 7.71 -2.53 19.83
N ARG A 363 8.78 -3.32 19.77
CA ARG A 363 9.85 -3.45 20.74
C ARG A 363 11.14 -3.92 20.05
N GLY A 364 12.29 -3.56 20.60
CA GLY A 364 13.58 -4.16 20.24
C GLY A 364 14.30 -3.56 19.03
N PHE A 365 13.74 -2.54 18.37
CA PHE A 365 14.48 -1.79 17.37
C PHE A 365 15.61 -0.99 18.06
N PRO A 366 16.86 -1.11 17.62
CA PRO A 366 18.00 -0.58 18.36
C PRO A 366 18.28 0.90 18.02
N PHE A 367 17.36 1.81 18.39
CA PHE A 367 17.45 3.25 18.06
C PHE A 367 18.80 3.87 18.46
N GLU A 368 19.24 3.68 19.70
CA GLU A 368 20.49 4.27 20.19
C GLU A 368 21.71 3.82 19.36
N ALA A 369 21.76 2.54 18.99
CA ALA A 369 22.85 1.99 18.20
C ALA A 369 22.83 2.47 16.74
N PHE A 370 21.67 2.94 16.25
CA PHE A 370 21.51 3.68 15.00
C PHE A 370 21.85 5.19 15.14
N GLY A 371 22.20 5.66 16.35
CA GLY A 371 22.43 7.07 16.65
C GLY A 371 21.13 7.89 16.64
N LEU A 372 20.01 7.25 16.97
CA LEU A 372 18.66 7.82 17.00
C LEU A 372 18.13 7.90 18.44
N PRO A 373 17.24 8.86 18.74
CA PRO A 373 16.59 8.91 20.04
C PRO A 373 15.72 7.67 20.27
N ASP A 374 15.62 7.24 21.53
CA ASP A 374 14.73 6.14 21.90
C ASP A 374 13.26 6.54 21.76
N GLN A 375 12.64 6.08 20.67
CA GLN A 375 11.25 6.38 20.37
C GLN A 375 10.28 5.58 21.26
N TYR A 376 10.72 4.49 21.91
CA TYR A 376 9.87 3.72 22.83
C TYR A 376 9.55 4.48 24.11
N SER A 377 10.38 5.44 24.49
CA SER A 377 10.17 6.27 25.68
C SER A 377 9.32 7.51 25.42
N ARG A 378 9.11 7.89 24.16
CA ARG A 378 8.29 9.06 23.81
C ARG A 378 6.80 8.76 23.94
N PRO A 379 5.98 9.68 24.49
CA PRO A 379 4.55 9.52 24.54
C PRO A 379 3.96 9.19 23.17
N ALA A 380 3.19 8.09 23.08
CA ALA A 380 2.64 7.62 21.82
C ALA A 380 1.66 8.65 21.21
N PRO A 381 1.93 9.21 20.02
CA PRO A 381 1.13 10.32 19.50
C PRO A 381 -0.35 9.97 19.24
N ALA A 382 -0.63 8.74 18.80
CA ALA A 382 -2.00 8.27 18.62
C ALA A 382 -2.82 8.28 19.93
N VAL A 383 -2.17 7.98 21.06
CA VAL A 383 -2.80 7.99 22.38
C VAL A 383 -2.94 9.42 22.89
N VAL A 384 -1.85 10.21 22.87
CA VAL A 384 -1.87 11.58 23.38
C VAL A 384 -2.77 12.48 22.55
N VAL A 385 -2.62 12.52 21.23
CA VAL A 385 -3.35 13.48 20.39
C VAL A 385 -4.78 13.03 20.15
N PHE A 386 -4.97 11.72 19.90
CA PHE A 386 -6.23 11.19 19.38
C PHE A 386 -6.96 10.24 20.34
N GLY A 387 -6.44 10.02 21.54
CA GLY A 387 -7.12 9.19 22.54
C GLY A 387 -7.29 7.74 22.11
N PHE A 388 -6.40 7.22 21.25
CA PHE A 388 -6.41 5.81 20.87
C PHE A 388 -6.08 4.94 22.09
N GLY A 389 -6.69 3.76 22.16
CA GLY A 389 -6.44 2.76 23.19
C GLY A 389 -5.64 1.57 22.67
N TYR A 390 -5.59 0.51 23.45
CA TYR A 390 -5.14 -0.83 23.05
C TYR A 390 -6.05 -1.87 23.72
N ASP A 391 -6.11 -3.08 23.15
CA ASP A 391 -7.01 -4.14 23.63
C ASP A 391 -6.24 -5.35 24.20
N GLU A 392 -6.98 -6.38 24.62
CA GLU A 392 -6.40 -7.61 25.16
C GLU A 392 -5.54 -8.35 24.12
N ASP A 393 -5.87 -8.26 22.84
CA ASP A 393 -5.10 -8.94 21.79
C ASP A 393 -3.73 -8.29 21.61
N PHE A 394 -3.66 -6.95 21.68
CA PHE A 394 -2.41 -6.23 21.77
C PHE A 394 -1.58 -6.68 22.99
N LEU A 395 -2.21 -6.80 24.17
CA LEU A 395 -1.51 -7.24 25.39
C LEU A 395 -1.05 -8.69 25.34
N LYS A 396 -1.81 -9.60 24.71
CA LYS A 396 -1.40 -10.99 24.50
C LYS A 396 -0.11 -11.08 23.69
N VAL A 397 0.07 -10.20 22.71
CA VAL A 397 1.25 -10.18 21.85
C VAL A 397 2.42 -9.45 22.51
N MET A 398 2.17 -8.29 23.13
CA MET A 398 3.22 -7.42 23.66
C MET A 398 3.60 -7.73 25.11
N GLY A 399 2.75 -8.44 25.85
CA GLY A 399 2.83 -8.63 27.30
C GLY A 399 2.46 -7.36 28.07
N GLU A 400 3.12 -6.25 27.75
CA GLU A 400 2.86 -4.93 28.31
C GLU A 400 3.01 -3.84 27.23
N PRO A 401 2.32 -2.70 27.35
CA PRO A 401 2.56 -1.56 26.47
C PRO A 401 3.98 -1.01 26.69
N TRP A 402 4.61 -0.50 25.63
CA TRP A 402 5.93 0.14 25.75
C TRP A 402 5.84 1.43 26.61
N PRO A 403 6.97 1.92 27.17
CA PRO A 403 6.97 3.01 28.14
C PRO A 403 6.20 4.27 27.68
N GLY A 404 6.36 4.65 26.42
CA GLY A 404 5.68 5.78 25.80
C GLY A 404 4.15 5.65 25.74
N VAL A 405 3.58 4.45 25.63
CA VAL A 405 2.13 4.27 25.73
C VAL A 405 1.66 4.47 27.16
N ARG A 406 2.36 3.89 28.14
CA ARG A 406 2.02 4.08 29.56
C ARG A 406 2.09 5.55 29.97
N GLU A 407 3.08 6.27 29.45
CA GLU A 407 3.20 7.71 29.67
C GLU A 407 2.06 8.49 29.04
N ALA A 408 1.68 8.15 27.81
CA ALA A 408 0.56 8.79 27.13
C ALA A 408 -0.77 8.55 27.85
N GLU A 409 -1.02 7.32 28.32
CA GLU A 409 -2.18 6.96 29.14
C GLU A 409 -2.26 7.79 30.42
N ARG A 410 -1.13 7.91 31.12
CA ARG A 410 -1.02 8.71 32.34
C ARG A 410 -1.30 10.18 32.08
N ALA A 411 -0.68 10.76 31.05
CA ALA A 411 -0.89 12.15 30.66
C ALA A 411 -2.36 12.44 30.30
N LEU A 412 -3.01 11.51 29.60
CA LEU A 412 -4.42 11.61 29.23
C LEU A 412 -5.33 11.57 30.48
N SER A 413 -5.02 10.69 31.44
CA SER A 413 -5.74 10.60 32.71
C SER A 413 -5.59 11.87 33.56
N GLU A 414 -4.36 12.39 33.69
CA GLU A 414 -4.07 13.63 34.41
C GLU A 414 -4.75 14.85 33.76
N GLU A 415 -4.83 14.90 32.42
CA GLU A 415 -5.55 15.94 31.71
C GLU A 415 -7.06 15.88 31.93
N ALA A 416 -7.67 14.69 31.83
CA ALA A 416 -9.09 14.50 32.10
C ALA A 416 -9.45 14.95 33.52
N ALA A 417 -8.63 14.57 34.51
CA ALA A 417 -8.79 14.97 35.89
C ALA A 417 -8.69 16.50 36.08
N ARG A 418 -7.68 17.15 35.47
CA ARG A 418 -7.51 18.62 35.51
C ARG A 418 -8.68 19.36 34.85
N ALA A 419 -9.26 18.79 33.80
CA ALA A 419 -10.41 19.36 33.10
C ALA A 419 -11.75 19.05 33.79
N GLY A 420 -11.78 18.27 34.88
CA GLY A 420 -13.02 17.85 35.53
C GLY A 420 -13.89 16.94 34.66
N ARG A 421 -13.27 16.17 33.76
CA ARG A 421 -13.95 15.30 32.79
C ARG A 421 -13.61 13.84 33.04
N SER A 422 -14.48 12.94 32.58
CA SER A 422 -14.14 11.52 32.54
C SER A 422 -13.07 11.26 31.47
N LEU A 423 -12.21 10.28 31.70
CA LEU A 423 -11.20 9.84 30.73
C LEU A 423 -11.85 9.38 29.41
N GLU A 424 -12.99 8.69 29.50
CA GLU A 424 -13.73 8.21 28.34
C GLU A 424 -14.28 9.35 27.47
N ASP A 425 -14.78 10.43 28.09
CA ASP A 425 -15.28 11.58 27.35
C ASP A 425 -14.16 12.35 26.65
N LEU A 426 -13.00 12.48 27.30
CA LEU A 426 -11.82 13.07 26.66
C LEU A 426 -11.33 12.21 25.49
N ARG A 427 -11.30 10.88 25.64
CA ARG A 427 -10.96 9.95 24.55
C ARG A 427 -11.92 10.10 23.37
N ARG A 428 -13.22 10.11 23.63
CA ARG A 428 -14.26 10.20 22.59
C ARG A 428 -14.10 11.48 21.76
N GLU A 429 -13.84 12.61 22.41
CA GLU A 429 -13.58 13.87 21.71
C GLU A 429 -12.33 13.79 20.82
N ARG A 430 -11.23 13.25 21.35
CA ARG A 430 -9.97 13.11 20.60
C ARG A 430 -10.07 12.12 19.44
N GLN A 431 -10.88 11.08 19.60
CA GLN A 431 -11.17 10.12 18.53
C GLN A 431 -12.01 10.77 17.42
N GLN A 432 -13.01 11.59 17.78
CA GLN A 432 -13.76 12.39 16.81
C GLN A 432 -12.87 13.41 16.07
N LEU A 433 -11.86 13.97 16.75
CA LEU A 433 -10.84 14.80 16.11
C LEU A 433 -10.08 14.02 15.05
N TYR A 434 -9.62 12.81 15.36
CA TYR A 434 -8.95 11.94 14.39
C TYR A 434 -9.83 11.64 13.18
N ASP A 435 -11.08 11.23 13.40
CA ASP A 435 -11.99 10.86 12.31
C ASP A 435 -12.24 12.05 11.37
N ARG A 436 -12.41 13.25 11.94
CA ARG A 436 -12.54 14.49 11.19
C ARG A 436 -11.28 14.80 10.38
N TRP A 437 -10.10 14.74 10.98
CA TRP A 437 -8.83 15.01 10.28
C TRP A 437 -8.55 13.98 9.18
N LEU A 438 -8.82 12.70 9.43
CA LEU A 438 -8.70 11.67 8.40
C LEU A 438 -9.67 11.93 7.23
N GLY A 439 -10.89 12.39 7.53
CA GLY A 439 -11.86 12.82 6.52
C GLY A 439 -11.39 14.03 5.71
N GLU A 440 -10.88 15.07 6.37
CA GLU A 440 -10.32 16.27 5.73
C GLU A 440 -9.14 15.94 4.81
N GLN A 441 -8.22 15.09 5.27
CA GLN A 441 -7.10 14.62 4.45
C GLN A 441 -7.61 13.87 3.21
N SER A 442 -8.55 12.95 3.38
CA SER A 442 -9.09 12.16 2.28
C SER A 442 -9.77 13.05 1.22
N GLN A 443 -10.54 14.04 1.65
CA GLN A 443 -11.18 15.01 0.75
C GLN A 443 -10.17 15.88 0.02
N ALA A 444 -9.12 16.34 0.71
CA ALA A 444 -8.07 17.15 0.11
C ALA A 444 -7.27 16.34 -0.94
N GLU A 445 -6.96 15.07 -0.66
CA GLU A 445 -6.31 14.17 -1.60
C GLU A 445 -7.17 13.91 -2.84
N GLU A 446 -8.49 13.73 -2.67
CA GLU A 446 -9.43 13.52 -3.77
C GLU A 446 -9.62 14.80 -4.62
N ALA A 447 -9.62 15.97 -4.01
CA ALA A 447 -9.65 17.26 -4.71
C ALA A 447 -8.38 17.48 -5.55
N THR A 448 -7.21 17.23 -4.95
CA THR A 448 -5.92 17.29 -5.65
C THR A 448 -5.89 16.29 -6.83
N ALA A 449 -6.38 15.06 -6.64
CA ALA A 449 -6.41 14.03 -7.69
C ALA A 449 -7.38 14.35 -8.84
N SER A 450 -8.50 15.01 -8.54
CA SER A 450 -9.54 15.35 -9.52
C SER A 450 -9.33 16.70 -10.21
N GLY A 451 -8.31 17.47 -9.83
CA GLY A 451 -8.05 18.82 -10.36
C GLY A 451 -9.16 19.83 -10.03
N ARG A 452 -9.99 19.55 -9.02
CA ARG A 452 -11.07 20.43 -8.56
C ARG A 452 -10.53 21.48 -7.60
N ALA A 453 -11.20 22.63 -7.54
CA ALA A 453 -10.95 23.61 -6.49
C ALA A 453 -11.19 22.94 -5.12
N GLU A 454 -10.19 23.02 -4.26
CA GLU A 454 -10.19 22.36 -2.96
C GLU A 454 -11.22 23.01 -2.03
N PRO A 455 -11.95 22.24 -1.22
CA PRO A 455 -12.82 22.80 -0.20
C PRO A 455 -11.99 23.63 0.78
N ALA A 456 -12.47 24.82 1.15
CA ALA A 456 -11.81 25.68 2.12
C ALA A 456 -11.64 24.92 3.46
N PRO A 457 -10.49 25.04 4.14
CA PRO A 457 -10.30 24.41 5.44
C PRO A 457 -11.39 24.90 6.40
N ALA A 458 -11.97 23.97 7.16
CA ALA A 458 -12.90 24.32 8.22
C ALA A 458 -12.12 25.18 9.23
N GLY A 459 -12.48 26.46 9.33
CA GLY A 459 -11.89 27.37 10.31
C GLY A 459 -12.04 26.82 11.73
N PRO A 460 -11.20 27.27 12.68
CA PRO A 460 -11.28 26.79 14.06
C PRO A 460 -12.70 27.00 14.58
N ALA A 461 -13.30 25.92 15.08
CA ALA A 461 -14.57 25.99 15.78
C ALA A 461 -14.36 26.89 17.01
N GLY A 462 -14.91 28.10 16.95
CA GLY A 462 -14.84 29.05 18.05
C GLY A 462 -15.44 28.44 19.32
N GLY A 463 -14.62 28.41 20.37
CA GLY A 463 -15.05 28.40 21.77
C GLY A 463 -15.01 29.81 22.31
#